data_AF-A0A060C6Q9-F1
#
_entry.id   AF-A0A060C6Q9-F1
#
_cell.length_a   1.000
_cell.length_b   1.000
_cell.length_c   1.000
_cell.angle_alpha   90.00
_cell.angle_beta   90.00
_cell.angle_gamma   90.00
#
_symmetry.space_group_name_H-M   'P 1'
#
loop_
_entity.id
_entity.type
_entity.pdbx_description
1 polymer ?
#
loop_
_entity_poly.entity_id
_entity_poly.type
_entity_poly.pdbx_seq_one_letter_code
_entity_poly.pdbx_strand_id
1 'polypeptide(L)' 'MLTAQTPVYLDDTQPVEARVKDALSRMTLEEKVALCHAQSKFSSPGVPRLGIPEIHMSDGPHGVRAEVNWNDVGICRVDE' A
#
# COMPACT_ATOMS: atom_id res chain seq x y z
N MET A 1 25.08 -18.67 16.38
CA MET A 1 24.43 -17.71 15.48
C MET A 1 22.99 -17.56 15.96
N LEU A 2 22.62 -16.46 16.65
CA LEU A 2 21.22 -16.19 16.96
C LEU A 2 20.55 -15.79 15.64
N THR A 3 19.67 -16.64 15.11
CA THR A 3 18.78 -16.25 14.01
C THR A 3 17.82 -15.19 14.52
N ALA A 4 17.76 -14.03 13.87
CA ALA A 4 16.74 -13.04 14.17
C ALA A 4 15.36 -13.69 13.97
N GLN A 5 14.53 -13.68 15.01
CA GLN A 5 13.19 -14.24 14.96
C GLN A 5 12.37 -13.49 13.89
N THR A 6 11.73 -14.24 12.98
CA THR A 6 10.83 -13.66 11.98
C THR A 6 9.72 -12.87 12.70
N PRO A 7 9.52 -11.58 12.35
CA PRO A 7 8.39 -10.79 12.86
C PRO A 7 7.04 -11.47 12.60
N VAL A 8 6.10 -11.35 13.55
CA VAL A 8 4.77 -11.98 13.45
C VAL A 8 4.03 -11.51 12.20
N TYR A 9 4.16 -10.25 11.80
CA TYR A 9 3.47 -9.75 10.59
C TYR A 9 3.90 -10.45 9.28
N LEU A 10 5.10 -11.02 9.24
CA LEU A 10 5.64 -11.78 8.10
C LEU A 10 5.35 -13.28 8.18
N ASP A 11 4.73 -13.76 9.25
CA ASP A 11 4.36 -15.17 9.43
C ASP A 11 2.93 -15.41 8.93
N ASP A 12 2.81 -16.12 7.80
CA ASP A 12 1.52 -16.42 7.18
C ASP A 12 0.69 -17.45 7.94
N THR A 13 1.26 -18.15 8.93
CA THR A 13 0.51 -19.11 9.77
C THR A 13 -0.27 -18.43 10.90
N GLN A 14 0.03 -17.17 11.19
CA GLN A 14 -0.56 -16.42 12.28
C GLN A 14 -1.90 -15.77 11.89
N PRO A 15 -2.84 -15.58 12.84
CA PRO A 15 -4.09 -14.89 12.57
C PRO A 15 -3.87 -13.47 12.02
N VAL A 16 -4.70 -13.06 11.06
CA VAL A 16 -4.61 -11.75 10.40
C VAL A 16 -4.52 -10.61 11.42
N GLU A 17 -5.40 -10.59 12.43
CA GLU A 17 -5.40 -9.55 13.46
C GLU A 17 -4.10 -9.47 14.26
N ALA A 18 -3.45 -10.61 14.52
CA ALA A 18 -2.16 -10.64 15.20
C ALA A 18 -1.06 -10.03 14.33
N ARG A 19 -1.08 -10.34 13.02
CA ARG A 19 -0.15 -9.78 12.03
C ARG A 19 -0.34 -8.27 11.88
N VAL A 20 -1.59 -7.81 11.77
CA VAL A 20 -1.94 -6.38 11.68
C VAL A 20 -1.46 -5.63 12.92
N LYS A 21 -1.74 -6.15 14.12
CA LYS A 21 -1.32 -5.52 15.37
C LYS A 21 0.20 -5.42 15.49
N ASP A 22 0.92 -6.48 15.12
CA ASP A 22 2.39 -6.47 15.11
C ASP A 22 2.94 -5.45 14.10
N ALA A 23 2.41 -5.41 12.88
CA ALA A 23 2.82 -4.42 11.87
C ALA A 23 2.56 -2.97 12.35
N LEU A 24 1.36 -2.67 12.86
CA LEU A 24 1.02 -1.35 13.38
C LEU A 24 1.88 -0.92 14.57
N SER A 25 2.34 -1.86 15.40
CA SER A 25 3.23 -1.57 16.53
C SER A 25 4.64 -1.17 16.09
N ARG A 26 5.05 -1.60 14.89
CA ARG A 26 6.38 -1.34 14.30
C ARG A 26 6.42 -0.09 13.43
N MET A 27 5.27 0.50 13.11
CA MET A 27 5.16 1.72 12.30
C MET A 27 5.36 2.98 13.12
N THR A 28 6.02 3.98 12.54
CA THR A 28 6.03 5.35 13.09
C THR A 28 4.65 6.01 12.91
N LEU A 29 4.46 7.19 13.52
CA LEU A 29 3.21 7.93 13.33
C LEU A 29 3.06 8.40 11.88
N GLU A 30 4.16 8.83 11.26
CA GLU A 30 4.21 9.30 9.89
C GLU A 30 3.87 8.17 8.91
N GLU A 31 4.41 6.97 9.12
CA GLU A 31 4.08 5.78 8.31
C GLU A 31 2.58 5.40 8.42
N LYS A 32 1.97 5.58 9.61
CA LYS A 32 0.53 5.35 9.81
C LYS A 32 -0.32 6.40 9.09
N VAL A 33 0.07 7.67 9.20
CA VAL A 33 -0.62 8.78 8.52
C VAL A 33 -0.51 8.61 7.00
N ALA A 34 0.64 8.16 6.51
CA ALA A 34 0.85 7.92 5.08
C ALA A 34 -0.18 6.95 4.51
N LEU A 35 -0.42 5.82 5.19
CA LEU A 35 -1.39 4.80 4.79
C LEU A 35 -2.85 5.32 4.72
N CYS A 36 -3.15 6.48 5.32
CA CYS A 36 -4.48 7.06 5.37
C CYS A 36 -4.74 8.11 4.28
N HIS A 37 -3.79 8.38 3.38
CA HIS A 37 -3.98 9.33 2.28
C HIS A 37 -3.61 8.73 0.91
N ALA A 38 -4.14 9.33 -0.15
CA ALA A 38 -3.73 8.98 -1.50
C ALA A 38 -2.31 9.49 -1.79
N GLN A 39 -1.51 8.73 -2.53
CA GLN A 39 -0.21 9.17 -3.06
C GLN A 39 -0.26 9.48 -4.57
N SER A 40 -1.21 8.87 -5.29
CA SER A 40 -1.39 9.01 -6.73
C SER A 40 -2.85 8.66 -7.09
N LYS A 41 -3.18 8.69 -8.38
CA LYS A 41 -4.44 8.15 -8.88
C LYS A 41 -4.61 6.72 -8.34
N PHE A 42 -5.75 6.51 -7.70
CA PHE A 42 -6.21 5.26 -7.09
C PHE A 42 -5.17 4.47 -6.27
N SER A 43 -4.20 5.13 -5.65
CA SER A 43 -3.18 4.42 -4.85
C SER A 43 -2.85 5.10 -3.53
N SER A 44 -2.56 4.27 -2.54
CA SER A 44 -2.08 4.68 -1.22
C SER A 44 -0.64 4.20 -1.02
N PRO A 45 0.20 4.98 -0.30
CA PRO A 45 1.58 4.60 -0.06
C PRO A 45 1.66 3.32 0.78
N GLY A 46 2.70 2.54 0.56
CA GLY A 46 3.08 1.42 1.42
C GLY A 46 3.98 1.86 2.58
N VAL A 47 4.62 0.89 3.23
CA VAL A 47 5.69 1.13 4.21
C VAL A 47 6.95 0.38 3.77
N PRO A 48 7.79 0.95 2.87
CA PRO A 48 8.93 0.26 2.27
C PRO A 48 9.93 -0.31 3.27
N ARG A 49 10.14 0.39 4.40
CA ARG A 49 11.02 -0.06 5.50
C ARG A 49 10.56 -1.37 6.12
N LEU A 50 9.24 -1.61 6.17
CA LEU A 50 8.63 -2.83 6.68
C LEU A 50 8.31 -3.83 5.55
N GLY A 51 8.69 -3.54 4.29
CA GLY A 51 8.37 -4.38 3.14
C GLY A 51 6.88 -4.42 2.78
N ILE A 52 6.08 -3.47 3.27
CA ILE A 52 4.66 -3.37 2.94
C ILE A 52 4.54 -2.59 1.62
N PRO A 53 3.99 -3.19 0.55
CA PRO A 53 3.90 -2.55 -0.75
C PRO A 53 2.84 -1.43 -0.76
N GLU A 54 2.93 -0.57 -1.76
CA GLU A 54 1.82 0.33 -2.11
C GLU A 54 0.58 -0.47 -2.52
N ILE A 55 -0.59 0.14 -2.31
CA ILE A 55 -1.86 -0.47 -2.67
C ILE A 55 -2.47 0.33 -3.82
N HIS A 56 -2.82 -0.39 -4.89
CA HIS A 56 -3.52 0.14 -6.05
C HIS A 56 -4.97 -0.34 -6.04
N MET A 57 -5.87 0.59 -6.30
CA MET A 57 -7.32 0.38 -6.35
C MET A 57 -7.78 0.49 -7.81
N SER A 58 -8.87 -0.19 -8.15
CA SER A 58 -9.51 -0.06 -9.46
C SER A 58 -11.01 0.11 -9.25
N ASP A 59 -11.61 1.07 -9.94
CA ASP A 59 -13.06 1.25 -9.94
C ASP A 59 -13.73 0.19 -10.81
N GLY A 60 -14.62 -0.61 -10.22
CA GLY A 60 -15.13 -1.85 -10.81
C GLY A 60 -16.62 -1.91 -11.19
N PRO A 61 -17.39 -0.83 -11.42
CA PRO A 61 -18.83 -0.95 -11.71
C PRO A 61 -19.13 -1.70 -13.01
N HIS A 62 -18.14 -1.82 -13.91
CA HIS A 62 -18.28 -2.52 -15.20
C HIS A 62 -17.12 -3.52 -15.47
N GLY A 63 -16.40 -3.98 -14.43
CA GLY A 63 -15.21 -4.82 -14.55
C GLY A 63 -13.91 -4.08 -14.24
N VAL A 64 -12.81 -4.83 -14.06
CA VAL A 64 -11.50 -4.25 -13.73
C VAL A 64 -11.01 -3.42 -14.91
N ARG A 65 -11.01 -2.09 -14.74
CA ARG A 65 -10.48 -1.15 -15.71
C ARG A 65 -9.00 -0.93 -15.42
N ALA A 66 -8.15 -1.13 -16.43
CA ALA A 66 -6.75 -0.71 -16.35
C ALA A 66 -6.70 0.82 -16.16
N GLU A 67 -5.92 1.26 -15.17
CA GLU A 67 -5.76 2.68 -14.89
C GLU A 67 -5.09 3.37 -16.08
N VAL A 68 -5.59 4.57 -16.42
CA VAL A 68 -4.99 5.38 -17.48
C VAL A 68 -3.65 5.88 -16.99
N ASN A 69 -2.60 5.80 -17.83
CA ASN A 69 -1.24 6.21 -17.46
C ASN A 69 -1.22 7.59 -16.79
N TRP A 70 -0.19 7.83 -15.98
CA TRP A 70 0.03 9.10 -15.27
C TRP A 70 -0.25 10.33 -16.17
N ASN A 71 0.18 10.27 -17.44
CA ASN A 71 0.06 11.32 -18.45
C ASN A 71 -1.19 11.27 -19.34
N ASP A 72 -1.98 10.21 -19.28
CA ASP A 72 -3.16 10.07 -20.11
C ASP A 72 -4.38 10.61 -19.35
N VAL A 73 -4.54 11.93 -19.38
CA VAL A 73 -5.80 12.58 -19.08
C VAL A 73 -6.62 12.66 -20.36
N GLY A 74 -7.59 11.76 -20.48
CA GLY A 74 -8.58 11.77 -21.55
C GLY A 74 -9.57 12.95 -21.51
N ILE A 75 -9.24 14.08 -20.88
CA ILE A 75 -9.80 15.40 -21.16
C ILE A 75 -8.67 16.42 -20.98
N CYS A 76 -8.28 17.05 -22.09
CA CYS A 76 -7.25 18.07 -22.25
C CYS A 76 -5.79 17.58 -22.17
N ARG A 77 -5.29 17.14 -23.33
CA ARG A 77 -3.93 17.50 -23.75
C ARG A 77 -3.78 19.01 -23.56
N VAL A 78 -2.82 19.42 -22.73
CA VAL A 78 -2.13 20.69 -22.93
C VAL A 78 -0.73 20.32 -23.38
N ASP A 79 -0.50 20.46 -24.68
CA ASP A 79 0.85 20.46 -25.23
C ASP A 79 1.52 21.77 -24.78
N GLU A 80 2.37 21.71 -23.75
CA GLU A 80 3.69 22.38 -23.61
C GLU A 80 4.36 21.97 -22.28
#